data_AF-A0A941DRK6-F1
#
_entry.id   AF-A0A941DRK6-F1
#
_cell.length_a   1.000
_cell.length_b   1.000
_cell.length_c   1.000
_cell.angle_alpha   90.00
_cell.angle_beta   90.00
_cell.angle_gamma   90.00
#
_symmetry.space_group_name_H-M   'P 1'
#
loop_
_entity.id
_entity.type
_entity.pdbx_description
1 polymer ?
#
loop_
_entity_poly.entity_id
_entity_poly.type
_entity_poly.pdbx_seq_one_letter_code
_entity_poly.pdbx_strand_id
1 'polypeptide(L)'
;VTTGNCTINANQAGDGTYNAATQVQQTFAVAAVVPGAPTSVSATAGTGSATVTFTAPASNGGAAITTYTATSSPGGFTGSCTGPSA
;
A
#
# COMPACT_ATOMS: atom_id res chain seq x y z
N VAL A 1 7.45 -1.76 -2.54
CA VAL A 1 7.27 -3.07 -1.88
C VAL A 1 5.80 -3.40 -1.99
N THR A 2 5.47 -4.55 -2.58
CA THR A 2 4.08 -4.97 -2.79
C THR A 2 3.77 -6.08 -1.79
N THR A 3 2.55 -6.15 -1.30
CA THR A 3 2.10 -7.30 -0.50
C THR A 3 2.21 -8.60 -1.27
N GLY A 4 2.35 -9.69 -0.55
CA GLY A 4 2.40 -11.02 -1.13
C GLY A 4 3.18 -11.97 -0.26
N ASN A 5 3.60 -13.07 -0.86
CA ASN A 5 4.37 -14.08 -0.16
C ASN A 5 5.84 -13.92 -0.53
N CYS A 6 6.71 -13.92 0.48
CA CYS A 6 8.13 -14.08 0.27
C CYS A 6 8.49 -15.52 0.65
N THR A 7 9.09 -16.23 -0.30
CA THR A 7 9.54 -17.61 -0.11
C THR A 7 11.05 -17.62 -0.08
N ILE A 8 11.60 -18.24 0.95
CA ILE A 8 13.03 -18.54 1.06
C ILE A 8 13.22 -20.02 0.75
N ASN A 9 14.08 -20.30 -0.23
CA ASN A 9 14.47 -21.64 -0.59
C ASN A 9 15.83 -21.94 0.05
N ALA A 10 15.86 -22.86 1.00
CA ALA A 10 17.09 -23.40 1.56
C ALA A 10 17.53 -24.59 0.70
N ASN A 11 18.54 -24.37 -0.14
CA ASN A 11 19.16 -25.37 -0.98
C ASN A 11 20.57 -25.72 -0.48
N GLN A 12 20.87 -27.01 -0.44
CA GLN A 12 22.22 -27.51 -0.20
C GLN A 12 22.59 -28.44 -1.34
N ALA A 13 23.55 -28.02 -2.16
CA ALA A 13 24.13 -28.88 -3.18
C ALA A 13 24.91 -30.02 -2.52
N GLY A 14 24.93 -31.16 -3.19
CA GLY A 14 25.78 -32.29 -2.80
C GLY A 14 27.23 -32.10 -3.26
N ASP A 15 28.06 -33.07 -2.94
CA ASP A 15 29.44 -33.18 -3.39
C ASP A 15 29.79 -34.64 -3.73
N GLY A 16 31.09 -34.96 -3.88
CA GLY A 16 31.55 -36.32 -4.19
C GLY A 16 31.33 -37.35 -3.07
N THR A 17 30.92 -36.91 -1.88
CA THR A 17 30.74 -37.73 -0.69
C THR A 17 29.28 -37.77 -0.22
N TYR A 18 28.52 -36.69 -0.45
CA TYR A 18 27.15 -36.54 -0.01
C TYR A 18 26.19 -36.15 -1.15
N ASN A 19 25.02 -36.78 -1.17
CA ASN A 19 23.93 -36.37 -2.05
C ASN A 19 23.44 -34.96 -1.68
N ALA A 20 22.89 -34.23 -2.65
CA ALA A 20 22.24 -32.95 -2.40
C ALA A 20 21.08 -33.13 -1.41
N ALA A 21 20.89 -32.16 -0.51
CA ALA A 21 19.78 -32.21 0.42
C ALA A 21 18.46 -31.94 -0.29
N THR A 22 17.37 -32.47 0.27
CA THR A 22 16.03 -32.08 -0.15
C THR A 22 15.84 -30.59 0.12
N GLN A 23 15.30 -29.87 -0.87
CA GLN A 23 15.02 -28.45 -0.70
C GLN A 23 13.95 -28.24 0.35
N VAL A 24 14.20 -27.31 1.26
CA VAL A 24 13.21 -26.86 2.25
C VAL A 24 12.83 -25.42 1.92
N GLN A 25 11.53 -25.12 1.98
CA GLN A 25 11.01 -23.78 1.76
C GLN A 25 10.40 -23.24 3.05
N GLN A 26 10.60 -21.94 3.27
CA GLN A 26 9.93 -21.18 4.31
C GLN A 26 9.21 -20.00 3.66
N THR A 27 7.91 -19.90 3.89
CA THR A 27 7.07 -18.85 3.30
C THR A 27 6.53 -17.97 4.42
N PHE A 28 6.63 -16.66 4.25
CA PHE A 28 5.99 -15.70 5.12
C PHE A 28 5.20 -14.67 4.32
N ALA A 29 4.12 -14.20 4.93
CA ALA A 29 3.23 -13.20 4.34
C ALA A 29 3.76 -11.79 4.61
N VAL A 30 3.80 -10.97 3.56
CA VAL A 30 4.04 -9.54 3.62
C VAL A 30 2.68 -8.85 3.53
N ALA A 31 2.21 -8.36 4.68
CA ALA A 31 0.93 -7.67 4.80
C ALA A 31 1.04 -6.20 4.38
N ALA A 32 -0.09 -5.63 3.95
CA ALA A 32 -0.21 -4.20 3.74
C ALA A 32 -0.20 -3.49 5.08
N VAL A 33 0.32 -2.28 5.10
CA VAL A 33 0.21 -1.35 6.22
C VAL A 33 -0.62 -0.14 5.82
N VAL A 34 -0.93 0.71 6.79
CA VAL A 34 -1.65 1.95 6.55
C VAL A 34 -0.86 2.81 5.53
N PRO A 35 -1.50 3.30 4.45
CA PRO A 35 -0.86 4.23 3.53
C PRO A 35 -0.34 5.48 4.25
N GLY A 36 0.61 6.16 3.64
CA GLY A 36 0.99 7.49 4.11
C GLY A 36 -0.17 8.48 4.04
N ALA A 37 -0.02 9.62 4.71
CA ALA A 37 -0.97 10.72 4.59
C ALA A 37 -0.84 11.41 3.21
N PRO A 38 -1.94 11.81 2.57
CA PRO A 38 -1.92 12.72 1.43
C PRO A 38 -1.21 14.04 1.79
N THR A 39 -0.58 14.66 0.81
CA THR A 39 0.16 15.92 0.97
C THR A 39 -0.41 17.00 0.05
N SER A 40 0.06 18.24 0.17
CA SER A 40 -0.36 19.37 -0.68
C SER A 40 -1.88 19.55 -0.75
N VAL A 41 -2.57 19.34 0.39
CA VAL A 41 -4.03 19.43 0.46
C VAL A 41 -4.46 20.89 0.32
N SER A 42 -5.30 21.16 -0.66
CA SER A 42 -5.88 22.48 -0.93
C SER A 42 -7.35 22.35 -1.25
N ALA A 43 -8.15 23.31 -0.77
CA ALA A 43 -9.59 23.36 -1.01
C ALA A 43 -9.96 24.70 -1.64
N THR A 44 -10.63 24.65 -2.80
CA THR A 44 -11.18 25.82 -3.48
C THR A 44 -12.69 25.83 -3.31
N ALA A 45 -13.22 26.90 -2.73
CA ALA A 45 -14.66 27.04 -2.53
C ALA A 45 -15.39 27.32 -3.85
N GLY A 46 -16.57 26.71 -4.00
CA GLY A 46 -17.54 26.98 -5.05
C GLY A 46 -18.92 27.29 -4.46
N THR A 47 -19.92 27.47 -5.32
CA THR A 47 -21.30 27.72 -4.87
C THR A 47 -21.93 26.43 -4.36
N GLY A 48 -21.98 26.27 -3.03
CA GLY A 48 -22.57 25.10 -2.36
C GLY A 48 -21.70 23.84 -2.40
N SER A 49 -20.45 23.95 -2.83
CA SER A 49 -19.49 22.84 -2.90
C SER A 49 -18.06 23.34 -2.69
N ALA A 50 -17.11 22.42 -2.49
CA ALA A 50 -15.69 22.72 -2.47
C ALA A 50 -14.94 21.67 -3.29
N THR A 51 -13.98 22.12 -4.10
CA THR A 51 -13.07 21.24 -4.81
C THR A 51 -11.84 21.02 -3.96
N VAL A 52 -11.58 19.77 -3.57
CA VAL A 52 -10.39 19.38 -2.80
C VAL A 52 -9.38 18.76 -3.76
N THR A 53 -8.17 19.30 -3.74
CA THR A 53 -7.00 18.78 -4.46
C THR A 53 -5.94 18.37 -3.46
N PHE A 54 -5.23 17.29 -3.75
CA PHE A 54 -4.17 16.77 -2.91
C PHE A 54 -3.23 15.91 -3.76
N THR A 55 -2.04 15.66 -3.23
CA THR A 55 -1.09 14.71 -3.80
C THR A 55 -1.17 13.40 -3.02
N ALA A 56 -1.16 12.29 -3.76
CA ALA A 56 -1.12 10.94 -3.17
C ALA A 56 0.10 10.80 -2.23
N PRO A 57 0.01 9.96 -1.18
CA PRO A 57 1.14 9.72 -0.30
C PRO A 57 2.31 9.07 -1.05
N ALA A 58 3.53 9.33 -0.59
CA ALA A 58 4.72 8.71 -1.16
C ALA A 58 4.74 7.17 -1.04
N SER A 59 3.98 6.61 -0.10
CA SER A 59 3.79 5.17 0.09
C SER A 59 2.31 4.84 0.20
N ASN A 60 1.88 3.82 -0.55
CA ASN A 60 0.55 3.23 -0.47
C ASN A 60 0.45 2.11 0.58
N GLY A 61 1.51 1.89 1.38
CA GLY A 61 1.53 0.83 2.38
C GLY A 61 1.60 -0.59 1.80
N GLY A 62 1.87 -0.73 0.50
CA GLY A 62 2.04 -2.02 -0.17
C GLY A 62 0.78 -2.55 -0.87
N ALA A 63 -0.35 -1.85 -0.78
CA ALA A 63 -1.59 -2.17 -1.48
C ALA A 63 -2.19 -0.92 -2.16
N ALA A 64 -3.06 -1.13 -3.15
CA ALA A 64 -3.74 -0.04 -3.83
C ALA A 64 -4.61 0.78 -2.86
N ILE A 65 -4.54 2.11 -2.93
CA ILE A 65 -5.44 2.99 -2.17
C ILE A 65 -6.77 3.03 -2.91
N THR A 66 -7.85 2.59 -2.27
CA THR A 66 -9.17 2.47 -2.92
C THR A 66 -10.01 3.74 -2.80
N THR A 67 -9.88 4.46 -1.69
CA THR A 67 -10.72 5.62 -1.37
C THR A 67 -9.93 6.69 -0.64
N TYR A 68 -10.19 7.95 -0.95
CA TYR A 68 -9.86 9.08 -0.09
C TYR A 68 -11.14 9.71 0.46
N THR A 69 -11.08 10.17 1.71
CA THR A 69 -12.18 10.90 2.36
C THR A 69 -11.66 12.26 2.81
N ALA A 70 -12.35 13.31 2.37
CA ALA A 70 -12.15 14.67 2.85
C ALA A 70 -13.20 15.00 3.91
N THR A 71 -12.82 15.76 4.94
CA THR A 71 -13.71 16.23 6.00
C THR A 71 -13.60 17.75 6.11
N SER A 72 -14.72 18.46 6.05
CA SER A 72 -14.74 19.92 6.16
C SER A 72 -14.62 20.39 7.60
N SER A 73 -13.92 21.50 7.82
CA SER A 73 -13.91 22.21 9.10
C SER A 73 -14.09 23.71 8.87
N PRO A 74 -15.07 24.37 9.51
CA PRO A 74 -16.09 23.80 10.40
C PRO A 74 -17.17 23.00 9.62
N GLY A 75 -18.02 22.25 10.33
CA GLY A 75 -19.22 21.60 9.78
C GLY A 75 -19.14 20.09 9.60
N GLY A 76 -17.96 19.48 9.50
CA GLY A 76 -17.79 18.03 9.51
C GLY A 76 -18.39 17.29 8.30
N PHE A 77 -18.70 17.99 7.21
CA PHE A 77 -19.21 17.35 6.00
C PHE A 77 -18.13 16.48 5.38
N THR A 78 -18.52 15.35 4.80
CA THR A 78 -17.59 14.41 4.18
C THR A 78 -17.87 14.23 2.70
N GLY A 79 -16.79 14.04 1.94
CA GLY A 79 -16.84 13.66 0.54
C GLY A 79 -15.75 12.65 0.24
N SER A 80 -16.01 11.74 -0.69
CA SER A 80 -15.06 10.69 -1.06
C SER A 80 -14.82 10.65 -2.55
N CYS A 81 -13.59 10.27 -2.93
CA CYS A 81 -13.22 9.97 -4.31
C CYS A 81 -12.47 8.64 -4.37
N THR A 82 -12.49 8.00 -5.55
CA THR A 82 -11.72 6.78 -5.80
C THR A 82 -10.23 7.11 -5.79
N GLY A 83 -9.43 6.26 -5.14
CA GLY A 83 -7.98 6.37 -5.20
C GLY A 83 -7.43 6.09 -6.61
N PRO A 84 -6.16 6.47 -6.88
CA PRO A 84 -5.53 6.20 -8.17
C PRO A 84 -5.49 4.69 -8.41
N SER A 85 -5.78 4.29 -9.65
CA SER A 85 -5.56 2.91 -10.09
C SER A 85 -4.08 2.56 -9.90
N ALA A 86 -3.83 1.39 -9.29
CA ALA A 86 -2.48 0.88 -9.04
C ALA A 86 -1.81 0.37 -10.32
#